data_AF-A0A953TIF5-F1
#
_entry.id   AF-A0A953TIF5-F1
#
_cell.length_a   1.000
_cell.length_b   1.000
_cell.length_c   1.000
_cell.angle_alpha   90.00
_cell.angle_beta   90.00
_cell.angle_gamma   90.00
#
_symmetry.space_group_name_H-M   'P 1'
#
loop_
_entity.id
_entity.type
_entity.pdbx_description
1 polymer ?
#
loop_
_entity_poly.entity_id
_entity_poly.type
_entity_poly.pdbx_seq_one_letter_code
_entity_poly.pdbx_strand_id
1 'polypeptide(L)' 'MEKPVAVESASAFIDEKIKELGDWRGKTLAKVRAIIHKADPEILEEWKWMGTPVWSHGGIVCTGE' A
#
# COMPACT_ATOMS: atom_id res chain seq x y z
N MET A 1 -10.41 19.58 2.05
CA MET A 1 -9.38 19.21 1.07
C MET A 1 -8.41 18.31 1.80
N GLU A 2 -8.50 16.99 1.60
CA GLU A 2 -7.51 16.07 2.17
C GLU A 2 -6.15 16.39 1.54
N LYS A 3 -5.16 16.66 2.38
CA LYS A 3 -3.79 16.87 1.93
C LYS A 3 -3.31 15.55 1.33
N PRO A 4 -2.56 15.56 0.21
CA PRO A 4 -1.92 14.36 -0.28
C PRO A 4 -1.02 13.83 0.83
N VAL A 5 -1.32 12.61 1.30
CA VAL A 5 -0.42 11.86 2.16
C VAL A 5 0.84 11.63 1.32
N ALA A 6 1.97 12.18 1.76
CA ALA A 6 3.24 11.99 1.08
C ALA A 6 3.53 10.48 0.95
N VAL A 7 4.21 10.07 -0.12
CA VAL A 7 4.47 8.65 -0.42
C VAL A 7 5.18 7.94 0.76
N GLU A 8 6.10 8.63 1.45
CA GLU A 8 6.76 8.11 2.66
C GLU A 8 5.77 7.83 3.80
N SER A 9 4.71 8.62 3.96
CA SER A 9 3.69 8.35 4.98
C SER A 9 2.71 7.27 4.55
N ALA A 10 2.43 7.09 3.26
CA ALA A 10 1.63 5.97 2.77
C ALA A 10 2.32 4.62 3.01
N SER A 11 3.61 4.51 2.69
CA SER A 11 4.39 3.30 2.96
C SER A 11 4.42 2.91 4.44
N ALA A 12 4.52 3.91 5.34
CA ALA A 12 4.48 3.69 6.79
C ALA A 12 3.11 3.18 7.28
N PHE A 13 1.99 3.72 6.77
CA PHE A 13 0.66 3.22 7.12
C PHE A 13 0.42 1.79 6.62
N ILE A 14 0.95 1.44 5.44
CA ILE A 14 0.90 0.07 4.93
C ILE A 14 1.72 -0.86 5.81
N ASP A 15 2.91 -0.44 6.27
CA ASP A 15 3.71 -1.21 7.23
C ASP A 15 2.96 -1.45 8.55
N GLU A 16 2.29 -0.43 9.07
CA GLU A 16 1.47 -0.52 10.29
C GLU A 16 0.32 -1.51 10.09
N LYS A 17 -0.45 -1.39 9.00
CA LYS A 17 -1.55 -2.31 8.71
C LYS A 17 -1.10 -3.75 8.53
N ILE A 18 0.06 -3.99 7.90
CA ILE A 18 0.65 -5.33 7.81
C ILE A 18 0.93 -5.90 9.21
N LYS A 19 1.44 -5.08 10.14
CA LYS A 19 1.70 -5.50 11.53
C LYS A 19 0.39 -5.76 12.28
N GLU A 20 -0.61 -4.90 12.13
CA GLU A 20 -1.91 -5.01 12.81
C GLU A 20 -2.69 -6.27 12.42
N LEU A 21 -2.59 -6.72 11.16
CA LEU A 21 -3.29 -7.92 10.70
C LEU A 21 -2.87 -9.18 11.49
N GLY A 22 -1.62 -9.24 11.97
CA GLY A 22 -1.10 -10.24 12.93
C GLY A 22 -1.09 -11.71 12.47
N ASP A 23 -1.76 -12.06 11.38
CA ASP A 23 -1.95 -13.42 10.89
C ASP A 23 -1.44 -13.61 9.45
N TRP A 24 -1.97 -14.60 8.73
CA TRP A 24 -1.56 -14.91 7.36
C TRP A 24 -1.85 -13.76 6.38
N ARG A 25 -2.84 -12.90 6.65
CA ARG A 25 -3.22 -11.78 5.78
C ARG A 25 -2.10 -10.76 5.68
N GLY A 26 -1.49 -10.40 6.81
CA GLY A 26 -0.34 -9.48 6.85
C GLY A 26 0.86 -10.04 6.06
N LYS A 27 1.13 -11.34 6.22
CA LYS A 27 2.21 -12.02 5.46
C LYS A 27 1.94 -12.02 3.96
N THR A 28 0.70 -12.27 3.56
CA THR A 28 0.29 -12.23 2.15
C THR A 28 0.39 -10.82 1.59
N LEU A 29 -0.12 -9.82 2.31
CA LEU A 29 -0.07 -8.41 1.88
C LEU A 29 1.37 -7.93 1.68
N ALA A 30 2.28 -8.25 2.61
CA ALA A 30 3.69 -7.94 2.48
C ALA A 30 4.32 -8.60 1.24
N LYS A 31 3.99 -9.88 0.98
CA LYS A 31 4.49 -10.60 -0.19
C LYS A 31 3.97 -10.01 -1.50
N VAL A 32 2.69 -9.67 -1.57
CA VAL A 32 2.08 -9.05 -2.76
C VAL A 32 2.69 -7.67 -3.00
N ARG A 33 2.83 -6.84 -1.96
CA ARG A 33 3.50 -5.53 -2.04
C ARG A 33 4.92 -5.65 -2.62
N ALA A 34 5.70 -6.62 -2.16
CA ALA A 34 7.05 -6.85 -2.69
C ALA A 34 7.03 -7.27 -4.17
N ILE A 35 6.03 -8.05 -4.60
CA ILE A 35 5.85 -8.43 -6.01
C ILE A 35 5.47 -7.21 -6.84
N ILE A 36 4.58 -6.34 -6.35
CA ILE A 36 4.17 -5.11 -7.04
C ILE A 36 5.38 -4.21 -7.31
N HIS A 37 6.20 -3.90 -6.29
CA HIS A 37 7.42 -3.10 -6.46
C HIS A 37 8.46 -3.75 -7.37
N LYS A 38 8.54 -5.09 -7.39
CA LYS A 38 9.43 -5.80 -8.31
C LYS A 38 8.95 -5.71 -9.76
N ALA A 39 7.63 -5.73 -9.96
CA ALA A 39 7.02 -5.66 -11.29
C ALA A 39 7.07 -4.24 -11.86
N ASP A 40 6.90 -3.23 -11.01
CA ASP A 40 6.94 -1.82 -11.36
C ASP A 40 7.67 -1.03 -10.25
N PRO A 41 8.97 -0.73 -10.43
CA PRO A 41 9.75 0.03 -9.44
C PRO A 41 9.31 1.48 -9.25
N GLU A 42 8.51 2.04 -10.17
CA GLU A 42 8.03 3.42 -10.12
C GLU A 42 6.58 3.52 -9.58
N ILE A 43 5.97 2.39 -9.21
CA ILE A 43 4.64 2.33 -8.62
C ILE A 43 4.57 3.19 -7.34
N LEU A 44 3.55 4.03 -7.25
CA LEU A 44 3.27 4.82 -6.07
C LEU A 44 2.44 4.02 -5.09
N GLU A 45 2.77 4.16 -3.81
CA GLU A 45 1.92 3.71 -2.72
C GLU A 45 1.09 4.86 -2.20
N GLU A 46 -0.18 4.60 -2.02
CA GLU A 46 -1.16 5.57 -1.54
C GLU A 46 -1.98 4.96 -0.40
N TRP A 47 -2.48 5.84 0.47
CA TRP A 47 -3.37 5.48 1.56
C TRP A 47 -4.70 6.18 1.34
N LYS A 48 -5.74 5.43 1.00
CA LYS A 48 -7.05 5.98 0.60
C LYS A 48 -8.18 5.37 1.42
N TRP A 49 -9.35 6.00 1.35
CA TRP A 49 -10.63 5.48 1.86
C TRP A 49 -10.57 4.96 3.30
N MET A 50 -10.02 5.76 4.21
CA MET A 50 -10.00 5.47 5.65
C MET A 50 -9.29 4.15 6.02
N GLY A 51 -8.26 3.75 5.27
CA GLY A 51 -7.40 2.65 5.71
C GLY A 51 -6.97 1.66 4.63
N THR A 52 -7.17 1.97 3.35
CA THR A 52 -6.93 1.04 2.25
C THR A 52 -5.61 1.36 1.56
N PRO A 53 -4.64 0.43 1.57
CA PRO A 53 -3.48 0.47 0.68
C PRO A 53 -3.94 0.52 -0.78
N VAL A 54 -3.39 1.44 -1.56
CA VAL A 54 -3.62 1.55 -3.00
C VAL A 54 -2.28 1.68 -3.71
N TRP A 55 -2.13 0.98 -4.83
CA TRP A 55 -0.97 1.12 -5.72
C TRP A 55 -1.39 1.77 -7.03
N SER A 56 -0.64 2.77 -7.48
CA SER A 56 -0.96 3.53 -8.68
C SER A 56 0.27 3.91 -9.50
N HIS A 57 0.12 3.92 -10.84
CA HIS A 57 1.09 4.47 -11.78
C HIS A 57 0.31 5.03 -12.97
N GLY A 58 0.15 6.36 -13.02
CA GLY A 58 -0.72 7.01 -14.01
C GLY A 58 -2.23 6.72 -13.84
N GLY A 59 -2.60 6.05 -12.75
CA GLY A 59 -3.96 5.58 -12.43
C GLY A 59 -3.92 4.46 -11.39
N ILE A 60 -5.06 4.13 -10.78
CA ILE A 60 -5.14 3.04 -9.79
C ILE A 60 -4.92 1.70 -10.48
N VAL A 61 -3.94 0.94 -10.01
CA VAL A 61 -3.63 -0.41 -10.50
C VAL A 61 -4.39 -1.44 -9.66
N CYS A 62 -4.24 -1.39 -8.33
CA CYS A 62 -4.93 -2.30 -7.41
C CYS A 62 -5.03 -1.75 -5.99
N THR A 63 -5.80 -2.44 -5.15
CA THR A 63 -6.01 -2.16 -3.73
C THR A 63 -5.55 -3.35 -2.88
N GLY A 64 -5.21 -3.11 -1.62
CA GLY A 64 -4.75 -4.14 -0.67
C GLY A 64 -5.70 -4.32 0.51
N GLU A 65 -6.86 -4.94 0.25
CA GLU A 65 -7.88 -5.26 1.27
C GLU A 65 -7.55 -6.51 2.10
#